data_AF-A0A2E4CWF6-F1
#
_entry.id   AF-A0A2E4CWF6-F1
#
_cell.length_a   1.000
_cell.length_b   1.000
_cell.length_c   1.000
_cell.angle_alpha   90.00
_cell.angle_beta   90.00
_cell.angle_gamma   90.00
#
_symmetry.space_group_name_H-M   'P 1'
#
loop_
_entity.id
_entity.type
_entity.pdbx_description
1 polymer ?
#
loop_
_entity_poly.entity_id
_entity_poly.type
_entity_poly.pdbx_seq_one_letter_code
_entity_poly.pdbx_strand_id
1 'polypeptide(L)'
;MKTDQTILHKCRNCNRTDRREYNPTGEEQCSHCNSPMDPLEIRYKCVNCGHMTWSEAGSTGKSCHKCGYRIFVKPRKDGMAKVLKAE
;
A
#
# COMPACT_ATOMS: atom_id res chain seq x y z
N MET A 1 -11.26 -2.13 12.64
CA MET A 1 -10.58 -3.14 11.82
C MET A 1 -9.09 -3.01 12.08
N LYS A 2 -8.50 -3.86 12.92
CA LYS A 2 -7.10 -3.76 13.31
C LYS A 2 -6.21 -4.22 12.15
N THR A 3 -5.56 -3.29 11.46
CA THR A 3 -4.48 -3.58 10.50
C THR A 3 -3.16 -3.64 11.25
N ASP A 4 -2.99 -4.69 12.06
CA ASP A 4 -1.77 -5.01 12.80
C ASP A 4 -0.68 -5.59 11.86
N GLN A 5 -0.55 -5.02 10.66
CA GLN A 5 0.41 -5.50 9.66
C GLN A 5 1.64 -4.60 9.69
N THR A 6 2.78 -5.17 10.08
CA THR A 6 4.07 -4.51 9.90
C THR A 6 4.46 -4.56 8.43
N ILE A 7 4.74 -3.41 7.82
CA ILE A 7 5.23 -3.28 6.45
C ILE A 7 6.61 -2.63 6.41
N LEU A 8 7.35 -2.91 5.34
CA LEU A 8 8.64 -2.30 5.10
C LEU A 8 8.48 -0.84 4.63
N HIS A 9 9.21 0.07 5.25
CA HIS A 9 9.33 1.47 4.86
C HIS A 9 10.76 1.76 4.42
N LYS A 10 10.94 2.72 3.50
CA LYS A 10 12.27 3.18 3.04
C LYS A 10 12.39 4.68 3.21
N CYS A 11 13.47 5.13 3.86
CA CYS A 11 13.77 6.54 3.99
C CYS A 11 14.13 7.16 2.64
N ARG A 12 13.51 8.29 2.30
CA ARG A 12 13.81 9.05 1.07
C ARG A 12 15.22 9.62 1.02
N ASN A 13 15.80 9.92 2.17
CA ASN A 13 17.08 10.62 2.28
C ASN A 13 18.26 9.66 2.44
N CYS A 14 18.23 8.79 3.46
CA CYS A 14 19.35 7.89 3.76
C CYS A 14 19.19 6.46 3.22
N ASN A 15 18.11 6.17 2.47
CA ASN A 15 17.79 4.84 1.93
C ASN A 15 17.69 3.68 2.96
N ARG A 16 17.75 3.96 4.27
CA ARG A 16 17.53 2.93 5.30
C ARG A 16 16.12 2.39 5.20
N THR A 17 16.00 1.08 5.41
CA THR A 17 14.73 0.38 5.49
C THR A 17 14.40 0.04 6.95
N ASP A 18 13.12 0.08 7.29
CA ASP A 18 12.63 -0.25 8.63
C ASP A 18 11.24 -0.90 8.56
N ARG A 19 10.95 -1.84 9.46
CA ARG A 19 9.64 -2.52 9.51
C ARG A 19 8.78 -1.87 10.58
N ARG A 20 7.62 -1.37 10.18
CA ARG A 20 6.72 -0.62 11.08
C ARG A 20 5.27 -0.94 10.80
N GLU A 21 4.42 -0.71 11.78
CA GLU A 21 2.97 -0.86 11.63
C GLU A 21 2.46 -0.02 10.45
N TYR A 22 1.60 -0.60 9.63
CA TYR A 22 1.01 0.12 8.52
C TYR A 22 0.07 1.21 9.02
N ASN A 23 0.46 2.45 8.79
CA ASN A 23 -0.39 3.61 9.02
C ASN A 23 -0.79 4.23 7.67
N PRO A 24 -2.06 4.09 7.21
CA PRO A 24 -2.51 4.66 5.93
C PRO A 24 -2.49 6.19 5.91
N THR A 25 -2.49 6.82 7.09
CA THR A 25 -2.49 8.27 7.30
C THR A 25 -1.19 8.80 7.89
N GLY A 26 -0.24 7.92 8.23
CA GLY A 26 0.96 8.28 8.98
C GLY A 26 2.06 8.83 8.09
N GLU A 27 2.66 9.92 8.54
CA GLU A 27 3.94 10.40 8.03
C GLU A 27 5.07 9.75 8.85
N GLU A 28 5.47 8.55 8.44
CA GLU A 28 6.55 7.81 9.11
C GLU A 28 7.90 8.51 8.92
N GLN A 29 8.61 8.80 10.01
CA GLN A 29 9.91 9.46 9.99
C GLN A 29 11.05 8.50 10.28
N CYS A 30 12.16 8.66 9.57
CA CYS A 30 13.35 7.87 9.77
C CYS A 30 14.04 8.25 11.08
N SER A 31 14.28 7.27 11.95
CA SER A 31 14.93 7.47 13.26
C SER A 31 16.39 7.97 13.17
N HIS A 32 17.00 7.93 11.99
CA HIS A 32 18.39 8.34 11.78
C HIS A 32 18.54 9.80 11.31
N CYS A 33 17.66 10.25 10.40
CA CYS A 33 17.78 11.56 9.77
C CYS A 33 16.49 12.38 9.79
N ASN A 34 15.47 11.93 10.53
CA ASN A 34 14.14 12.54 10.66
C ASN A 34 13.44 12.85 9.33
N SER A 35 13.92 12.28 8.24
CA SER A 35 13.35 12.47 6.90
C SER A 35 12.15 11.52 6.71
N PRO A 36 11.16 11.89 5.88
CA PRO A 36 10.01 11.03 5.62
C PRO A 36 10.41 9.70 4.97
N MET A 37 9.68 8.64 5.33
CA MET A 37 9.81 7.29 4.79
C MET A 37 8.60 6.92 3.94
N ASP A 38 8.85 6.21 2.84
CA ASP A 38 7.79 5.68 1.97
C ASP A 38 7.49 4.21 2.27
N PRO A 39 6.21 3.80 2.30
CA PRO A 39 5.84 2.40 2.40
C PRO A 39 6.23 1.67 1.10
N LEU A 40 7.03 0.61 1.24
CA LEU A 40 7.40 -0.29 0.14
C LEU A 40 6.36 -1.36 -0.13
N GLU A 41 5.40 -1.56 0.78
CA GLU A 41 4.30 -2.51 0.57
C GLU A 41 2.97 -1.78 0.56
N ILE A 42 2.11 -2.16 -0.38
CA ILE A 42 0.79 -1.59 -0.59
C ILE A 42 -0.24 -2.70 -0.45
N ARG A 43 -1.36 -2.38 0.22
CA ARG A 43 -2.50 -3.26 0.32
C ARG A 43 -3.32 -3.19 -0.97
N TYR A 44 -3.46 -4.30 -1.68
CA TYR A 44 -4.31 -4.40 -2.84
C TYR A 44 -5.62 -5.12 -2.52
N LYS A 45 -6.70 -4.73 -3.18
CA LYS A 45 -7.99 -5.44 -3.13
C LYS A 45 -8.23 -6.17 -4.45
N CYS A 46 -8.55 -7.45 -4.38
CA CYS A 46 -9.00 -8.22 -5.54
C CYS A 46 -10.36 -7.68 -6.01
N VAL A 47 -10.47 -7.31 -7.29
CA VAL A 47 -11.74 -6.81 -7.87
C VAL A 47 -12.80 -7.89 -8.00
N ASN A 48 -12.40 -9.15 -8.12
CA ASN A 48 -13.33 -10.27 -8.32
C ASN A 48 -13.91 -10.77 -6.99
N CYS A 49 -13.05 -11.14 -6.03
CA CYS A 49 -13.50 -11.76 -4.77
C CYS A 49 -13.41 -10.84 -3.54
N GLY A 50 -12.94 -9.60 -3.70
CA GLY A 50 -12.78 -8.64 -2.61
C GLY A 50 -11.65 -8.95 -1.62
N HIS A 51 -10.92 -10.05 -1.78
CA HIS A 51 -9.83 -10.43 -0.89
C HIS A 51 -8.70 -9.39 -0.91
N MET A 52 -8.22 -9.00 0.27
CA MET A 52 -7.13 -8.04 0.41
C MET A 52 -5.80 -8.77 0.56
N THR A 53 -4.77 -8.31 -0.15
CA THR A 53 -3.42 -8.85 -0.04
C THR A 53 -2.38 -7.74 0.01
N TRP A 54 -1.29 -7.98 0.72
CA TRP A 54 -0.13 -7.08 0.76
C TRP A 54 0.83 -7.44 -0.36
N SER A 55 1.36 -6.43 -1.04
CA SER A 55 2.31 -6.65 -2.13
C SER A 55 3.24 -5.47 -2.27
N GLU A 56 4.47 -5.74 -2.72
CA GLU A 56 5.48 -4.72 -2.96
C GLU A 56 5.00 -3.68 -3.98
N ALA A 57 5.22 -2.41 -3.65
CA ALA A 57 4.89 -1.26 -4.47
C ALA A 57 5.66 -1.31 -5.79
N GLY A 58 4.94 -1.39 -6.91
CA GLY A 58 5.53 -1.45 -8.25
C GLY A 58 5.68 -2.85 -8.83
N SER A 59 5.31 -3.90 -8.09
CA SER A 59 5.29 -5.26 -8.64
C SER A 59 4.13 -5.45 -9.61
N THR A 60 4.43 -5.83 -10.86
CA THR A 60 3.45 -6.12 -11.90
C THR A 60 3.05 -7.60 -11.91
N GLY A 61 1.86 -7.92 -12.44
CA GLY A 61 1.49 -9.31 -12.74
C GLY A 61 0.98 -10.16 -11.57
N LYS A 62 0.59 -9.57 -10.44
CA LYS A 62 0.12 -10.34 -9.28
C LYS A 62 -1.31 -10.86 -9.46
N SER A 63 -1.55 -12.11 -9.08
CA SER A 63 -2.86 -12.77 -9.03
C SER A 63 -3.33 -12.93 -7.58
N CYS A 64 -4.64 -12.87 -7.39
CA CYS A 64 -5.27 -13.09 -6.11
C CYS A 64 -5.15 -14.57 -5.76
N HIS A 65 -4.51 -14.86 -4.63
CA HIS A 65 -4.35 -16.24 -4.14
C HIS A 65 -5.68 -16.96 -3.91
N LYS A 66 -6.76 -16.22 -3.60
CA LYS A 66 -8.07 -16.81 -3.30
C LYS A 66 -8.85 -17.25 -4.55
N CYS A 67 -8.76 -16.51 -5.66
CA CYS A 67 -9.59 -16.76 -6.84
C CYS A 67 -8.84 -16.77 -8.18
N GLY A 68 -7.51 -16.67 -8.16
CA GLY A 68 -6.66 -16.64 -9.35
C GLY A 68 -6.73 -15.34 -10.17
N TYR A 69 -7.68 -14.44 -9.89
CA TYR A 69 -7.89 -13.23 -10.67
C TYR A 69 -6.73 -12.23 -10.54
N ARG A 70 -6.31 -11.60 -11.64
CA ARG A 70 -5.22 -10.61 -11.61
C ARG A 70 -5.62 -9.35 -10.84
N ILE A 71 -4.76 -8.90 -9.94
CA ILE A 71 -5.00 -7.78 -9.04
C ILE A 71 -4.76 -6.48 -9.81
N PHE A 72 -5.77 -5.60 -9.95
CA PHE A 72 -5.68 -4.38 -10.77
C PHE A 72 -5.95 -3.06 -10.05
N VAL A 73 -6.05 -3.01 -8.72
CA VAL A 73 -6.34 -1.73 -8.02
C VAL A 73 -5.39 -1.51 -6.86
N LYS A 74 -4.42 -0.61 -7.06
CA LYS A 74 -3.82 0.14 -5.96
C LYS A 74 -4.95 1.00 -5.39
N PRO A 75 -5.35 0.86 -4.11
CA PRO A 75 -6.28 1.79 -3.51
C PRO A 75 -5.69 3.18 -3.70
N ARG A 76 -6.39 4.04 -4.43
CA ARG A 76 -5.98 5.45 -4.47
C ARG A 76 -6.11 5.96 -3.03
N LYS A 77 -5.18 6.84 -2.60
CA LYS A 77 -5.43 7.71 -1.44
C LYS A 77 -6.88 8.22 -1.57
N ASP A 78 -7.60 8.40 -0.46
CA ASP A 78 -8.90 9.08 -0.35
C ASP A 78 -8.82 10.54 -0.86
N GLY A 79 -8.37 10.75 -2.08
CA GLY A 79 -8.41 11.98 -2.84
C GLY A 79 -9.64 11.89 -3.71
N MET A 80 -10.72 12.52 -3.23
CA MET A 80 -11.92 12.93 -3.95
C MET A 80 -12.38 11.98 -5.07
N ALA A 81 -13.46 11.22 -4.78
CA ALA A 81 -14.25 10.57 -5.80
C ALA A 81 -14.65 11.60 -6.87
N LYS A 82 -13.96 11.60 -8.02
CA LYS A 82 -14.55 12.13 -9.24
C LYS A 82 -15.68 11.17 -9.57
N VAL A 83 -16.90 11.58 -9.22
CA VAL A 83 -18.12 11.00 -9.75
C VAL A 83 -17.99 11.06 -11.27
N LEU A 84 -17.70 9.91 -11.89
CA LEU A 84 -17.84 9.73 -13.31
C LEU A 84 -19.35 9.80 -13.57
N LYS A 85 -19.81 10.95 -14.08
CA LYS A 85 -21.13 11.03 -14.70
C LYS A 85 -21.10 10.05 -15.88
N ALA A 86 -21.91 9.00 -15.78
CA ALA A 86 -22.35 8.27 -16.96
C ALA A 86 -23.30 9.21 -17.71
N GLU A 87 -22.96 9.50 -18.97
CA GLU A 87 -23.87 10.09 -19.95
C GLU A 87 -24.58 8.96 -20.70
#